data_AF-A0A6I4MSB0-F1
#
_entry.id   AF-A0A6I4MSB0-F1
#
_cell.length_a   1.000
_cell.length_b   1.000
_cell.length_c   1.000
_cell.angle_alpha   90.00
_cell.angle_beta   90.00
_cell.angle_gamma   90.00
#
_symmetry.space_group_name_H-M   'P 1'
#
loop_
_entity.id
_entity.type
_entity.pdbx_description
1 polymer ?
#
loop_
_entity_poly.entity_id
_entity_poly.type
_entity_poly.pdbx_seq_one_letter_code
_entity_poly.pdbx_strand_id
1 'polypeptide(L)'
;MDERAPYRYDTAGPLEDWLQHVEGVAARAVPLPTELAGLIANVEEALVKLADDSPLAALRAIGAVERITDAVARTAAHDVTADNPSPKARSTALGLPVGDADSRIFHYLHRRSV
;
A
#
# COMPACT_ATOMS: atom_id res chain seq x y z
N MET A 1 -32.94 -28.49 0.27
CA MET A 1 -31.83 -28.06 -0.63
C MET A 1 -31.49 -26.64 -0.22
N ASP A 2 -30.29 -26.40 0.28
CA ASP A 2 -29.89 -25.06 0.72
C ASP A 2 -29.55 -24.19 -0.51
N GLU A 3 -30.36 -23.18 -0.77
CA GLU A 3 -30.26 -22.28 -1.92
C GLU A 3 -29.14 -21.22 -1.77
N ARG A 4 -28.42 -21.23 -0.63
CA ARG A 4 -27.40 -20.23 -0.29
C ARG A 4 -25.96 -20.74 -0.33
N ALA A 5 -25.70 -21.83 -1.05
CA ALA A 5 -24.37 -22.37 -1.16
C ALA A 5 -23.46 -21.44 -2.02
N PRO A 6 -22.39 -20.85 -1.45
CA PRO A 6 -21.61 -19.79 -2.11
C PRO A 6 -20.86 -20.23 -3.37
N TYR A 7 -20.70 -21.54 -3.60
CA TYR A 7 -20.03 -22.13 -4.77
C TYR A 7 -20.95 -22.30 -6.00
N ARG A 8 -22.22 -21.86 -5.95
CA ARG A 8 -23.15 -21.90 -7.09
C ARG A 8 -23.13 -20.66 -7.97
N TYR A 9 -22.48 -19.58 -7.52
CA TYR A 9 -22.38 -18.35 -8.29
C TYR A 9 -21.06 -18.35 -9.04
N ASP A 10 -21.12 -17.97 -10.31
CA ASP A 10 -19.90 -17.64 -11.06
C ASP A 10 -19.33 -16.34 -10.49
N THR A 11 -18.24 -16.47 -9.73
CA THR A 11 -17.53 -15.33 -9.16
C THR A 11 -16.42 -14.81 -10.08
N ALA A 12 -16.20 -15.43 -11.25
CA ALA A 12 -15.14 -15.02 -12.17
C ALA A 12 -15.36 -13.60 -12.69
N GLY A 13 -16.59 -13.27 -13.10
CA GLY A 13 -16.94 -11.91 -13.55
C GLY A 13 -16.71 -10.83 -12.47
N PRO A 14 -17.33 -10.95 -11.27
CA PRO A 14 -17.09 -10.00 -10.18
C PRO A 14 -15.61 -9.89 -9.74
N LEU A 15 -14.85 -10.99 -9.82
CA LEU A 15 -13.42 -10.98 -9.53
C LEU A 15 -12.62 -10.22 -10.60
N GLU A 16 -12.92 -10.44 -11.88
CA GLU A 16 -12.28 -9.74 -12.99
C GLU A 16 -12.59 -8.23 -12.96
N ASP A 17 -13.85 -7.87 -12.72
CA ASP A 17 -14.28 -6.48 -12.52
C ASP A 17 -13.54 -5.82 -11.34
N TRP A 18 -13.36 -6.56 -10.24
CA TRP A 18 -12.62 -6.08 -9.06
C TRP A 18 -11.13 -5.91 -9.35
N LEU A 19 -10.49 -6.85 -10.06
CA LEU A 19 -9.08 -6.74 -10.47
C LEU A 19 -8.86 -5.54 -11.40
N GLN A 20 -9.73 -5.36 -12.39
CA GLN A 20 -9.67 -4.22 -13.31
C GLN A 20 -9.90 -2.88 -12.58
N HIS A 21 -10.77 -2.87 -11.57
CA HIS A 21 -10.96 -1.71 -10.70
C HIS A 21 -9.69 -1.38 -9.90
N VAL A 22 -9.05 -2.37 -9.27
CA VAL A 22 -7.82 -2.17 -8.49
C VAL A 22 -6.69 -1.62 -9.37
N GLU A 23 -6.51 -2.19 -10.57
CA GLU A 23 -5.50 -1.74 -11.52
C GLU A 23 -5.79 -0.32 -12.04
N GLY A 24 -7.06 -0.03 -12.37
CA GLY A 24 -7.49 1.30 -12.79
C GLY A 24 -7.36 2.37 -11.71
N VAL A 25 -7.45 1.99 -10.43
CA VAL A 25 -7.21 2.88 -9.28
C VAL A 25 -5.72 3.12 -9.07
N ALA A 26 -4.88 2.08 -9.15
CA ALA A 26 -3.43 2.20 -9.05
C ALA A 26 -2.83 3.08 -10.17
N ALA A 27 -3.33 2.96 -11.40
CA ALA A 27 -2.89 3.77 -12.54
C ALA A 27 -3.21 5.28 -12.38
N ARG A 28 -4.12 5.65 -11.47
CA ARG A 28 -4.50 7.04 -11.17
C ARG A 28 -3.74 7.62 -9.99
N ALA A 29 -2.87 6.83 -9.35
CA ALA A 29 -1.99 7.28 -8.28
C ALA A 29 -1.20 8.52 -8.71
N VAL A 30 -0.91 9.40 -7.76
CA VAL A 30 0.07 10.46 -8.01
C VAL A 30 1.41 9.79 -8.31
N PRO A 31 2.01 10.02 -9.48
CA PRO A 31 3.25 9.37 -9.85
C PRO A 31 4.37 9.79 -8.90
N LEU A 32 5.19 8.83 -8.47
CA LEU A 32 6.40 9.15 -7.74
C LEU A 32 7.42 9.81 -8.68
N PRO A 33 8.27 10.71 -8.17
CA PRO A 33 9.45 11.15 -8.92
C PRO A 33 10.27 9.94 -9.38
N THR A 34 10.74 9.96 -10.63
CA THR A 34 11.47 8.84 -11.27
C THR A 34 12.63 8.35 -10.42
N GLU A 35 13.35 9.27 -9.79
CA GLU A 35 14.50 8.97 -8.94
C GLU A 35 14.08 8.18 -7.69
N LEU A 36 12.94 8.54 -7.10
CA LEU A 36 12.40 7.83 -5.93
C LEU A 36 11.88 6.45 -6.31
N ALA A 37 11.18 6.33 -7.44
CA ALA A 37 10.72 5.05 -7.96
C ALA A 37 11.90 4.09 -8.22
N GLY A 38 12.97 4.59 -8.85
CA GLY A 38 14.19 3.82 -9.08
C GLY A 38 14.90 3.42 -7.79
N LEU A 39 14.95 4.30 -6.79
CA LEU A 39 15.53 3.97 -5.48
C LEU A 39 14.75 2.84 -4.78
N ILE A 40 13.42 2.89 -4.81
CA ILE A 40 12.57 1.84 -4.22
C ILE A 40 12.81 0.50 -4.90
N ALA A 41 12.87 0.47 -6.24
CA ALA A 41 13.18 -0.75 -7.00
C ALA A 41 14.56 -1.33 -6.65
N ASN A 42 15.58 -0.47 -6.51
CA ASN A 42 16.93 -0.89 -6.13
C ASN A 42 16.97 -1.45 -4.69
N VAL A 43 16.21 -0.86 -3.76
CA VAL A 43 16.10 -1.37 -2.39
C VAL A 43 15.42 -2.73 -2.39
N GLU A 44 14.35 -2.91 -3.16
CA GLU A 44 13.68 -4.19 -3.32
C GLU A 44 14.63 -5.28 -3.84
N GLU A 45 15.34 -5.03 -4.95
CA GLU A 45 16.31 -5.98 -5.52
C GLU A 45 17.41 -6.34 -4.51
N ALA A 46 17.95 -5.33 -3.82
CA ALA A 46 18.98 -5.54 -2.80
C ALA A 46 18.48 -6.37 -1.61
N LEU A 47 17.23 -6.14 -1.17
CA LEU A 47 16.62 -6.90 -0.07
C LEU A 47 16.32 -8.34 -0.48
N VAL A 48 15.85 -8.58 -1.70
CA VAL A 48 15.63 -9.94 -2.24
C VAL A 48 16.94 -10.70 -2.26
N LYS A 49 17.98 -10.13 -2.87
CA LYS A 49 19.30 -10.76 -2.91
C LYS A 49 19.88 -10.99 -1.51
N LEU A 50 19.73 -10.02 -0.61
CA LEU A 50 20.20 -10.16 0.77
C LEU A 50 19.43 -11.23 1.52
N ALA A 51 18.14 -11.44 1.23
CA ALA A 51 17.36 -12.51 1.83
C ALA A 51 17.85 -13.89 1.37
N ASP A 52 18.23 -14.02 0.10
CA ASP A 52 18.83 -15.24 -0.45
C ASP A 52 20.20 -15.53 0.19
N ASP A 53 21.04 -14.51 0.35
CA ASP A 53 22.40 -14.64 0.91
C ASP A 53 22.39 -14.77 2.45
N SER A 54 21.53 -14.03 3.16
CA SER A 54 21.48 -13.92 4.61
C SER A 54 20.12 -13.40 5.13
N PRO A 55 19.16 -14.30 5.44
CA PRO A 55 17.83 -13.92 5.89
C PRO A 55 17.80 -13.00 7.12
N LEU A 56 18.68 -13.23 8.11
CA LEU A 56 18.75 -12.39 9.31
C LEU A 56 19.27 -10.97 9.02
N ALA A 57 20.21 -10.84 8.06
CA ALA A 57 20.67 -9.53 7.62
C ALA A 57 19.57 -8.78 6.85
N ALA A 58 18.79 -9.49 6.03
CA ALA A 58 17.64 -8.92 5.34
C ALA A 58 16.59 -8.39 6.32
N LEU A 59 16.21 -9.17 7.35
CA LEU A 59 15.29 -8.71 8.39
C LEU A 59 15.82 -7.48 9.14
N ARG A 60 17.14 -7.42 9.42
CA ARG A 60 17.76 -6.24 10.03
C ARG A 60 17.67 -5.01 9.11
N ALA A 61 17.90 -5.18 7.81
CA ALA A 61 17.80 -4.12 6.82
C ALA A 61 16.35 -3.64 6.66
N ILE A 62 15.38 -4.57 6.57
CA ILE A 62 13.94 -4.27 6.54
C ILE A 62 13.56 -3.45 7.76
N GLY A 63 13.95 -3.87 8.97
CA GLY A 63 13.67 -3.09 10.18
C GLY A 63 14.27 -1.68 10.16
N ALA A 64 15.36 -1.44 9.43
CA ALA A 64 15.90 -0.09 9.24
C ALA A 64 15.05 0.73 8.26
N VAL A 65 14.61 0.12 7.15
CA VAL A 65 13.68 0.76 6.19
C VAL A 65 12.36 1.10 6.88
N GLU A 66 11.79 0.17 7.65
CA GLU A 66 10.55 0.36 8.40
C GLU A 66 10.64 1.58 9.33
N ARG A 67 11.71 1.70 10.12
CA ARG A 67 11.90 2.87 11.00
C ARG A 67 11.92 4.20 10.25
N ILE A 68 12.55 4.25 9.08
CA ILE A 68 12.58 5.46 8.24
C ILE A 68 11.17 5.75 7.73
N THR A 69 10.49 4.74 7.18
CA THR A 69 9.13 4.91 6.64
C THR A 69 8.13 5.29 7.72
N ASP A 70 8.26 4.77 8.93
CA ASP A 70 7.35 5.05 10.04
C ASP A 70 7.43 6.52 10.48
N ALA A 71 8.66 7.04 10.60
CA ALA A 71 8.87 8.43 10.96
C ALA A 71 8.27 9.39 9.92
N VAL A 72 8.48 9.11 8.63
CA VAL A 72 7.96 9.96 7.54
C VAL A 72 6.44 9.80 7.38
N ALA A 73 5.93 8.57 7.43
CA ALA A 73 4.53 8.26 7.18
C ALA A 73 3.61 8.90 8.23
N ARG A 74 4.02 8.94 9.50
CA ARG A 74 3.22 9.59 10.55
C ARG A 74 3.08 11.10 10.31
N THR A 75 4.18 11.78 9.98
CA THR A 75 4.16 13.21 9.66
C THR A 75 3.26 13.48 8.45
N ALA A 76 3.46 12.75 7.35
CA ALA A 76 2.63 12.90 6.15
C ALA A 76 1.14 12.61 6.42
N ALA A 77 0.83 11.61 7.25
CA ALA A 77 -0.55 11.30 7.63
C ALA A 77 -1.18 12.40 8.49
N HIS A 78 -0.41 13.04 9.38
CA HIS A 78 -0.88 14.21 10.13
C HIS A 78 -1.18 15.38 9.19
N ASP A 79 -0.28 15.68 8.25
CA ASP A 79 -0.46 16.77 7.28
C ASP A 79 -1.70 16.53 6.40
N VAL A 80 -1.86 15.31 5.87
CA VAL A 80 -3.07 14.93 5.10
C VAL A 80 -4.34 15.05 5.94
N THR A 81 -4.30 14.73 7.24
CA THR A 81 -5.45 14.87 8.13
C THR A 81 -5.78 16.34 8.40
N ALA A 82 -4.76 17.19 8.55
CA ALA A 82 -4.93 18.63 8.76
C ALA A 82 -5.49 19.33 7.52
N ASP A 83 -4.98 19.00 6.34
CA ASP A 83 -5.44 19.55 5.06
C ASP A 83 -6.84 19.04 4.67
N ASN A 84 -7.25 17.90 5.25
CA ASN A 84 -8.55 17.25 5.06
C ASN A 84 -9.03 17.22 3.58
N PRO A 85 -8.21 16.71 2.64
CA PRO A 85 -8.61 16.59 1.25
C PRO A 85 -9.79 15.63 1.11
N SER A 86 -10.63 15.82 0.09
CA SER A 86 -11.81 14.97 -0.13
C SER A 86 -11.46 13.47 -0.20
N PRO A 87 -12.37 12.55 0.18
CA PRO A 87 -12.11 11.11 0.11
C PRO A 87 -11.66 10.62 -1.27
N LYS A 88 -12.24 11.19 -2.33
CA LYS A 88 -11.83 10.91 -3.72
C LYS A 88 -10.40 11.36 -4.00
N ALA A 89 -9.98 12.53 -3.50
CA ALA A 89 -8.62 13.02 -3.68
C ALA A 89 -7.59 12.13 -2.98
N ARG A 90 -7.88 11.66 -1.74
CA ARG A 90 -7.01 10.70 -1.02
C ARG A 90 -6.88 9.38 -1.76
N SER A 91 -8.01 8.82 -2.18
CA SER A 91 -8.09 7.58 -2.96
C SER A 91 -7.27 7.67 -4.25
N THR A 92 -7.47 8.72 -5.05
CA THR A 92 -6.70 8.96 -6.27
C THR A 92 -5.22 9.13 -5.95
N ALA A 93 -4.84 9.96 -4.97
CA ALA A 93 -3.44 10.23 -4.68
C ALA A 93 -2.66 8.98 -4.27
N LEU A 94 -3.26 8.12 -3.46
CA LEU A 94 -2.63 6.89 -2.97
C LEU A 94 -2.77 5.71 -3.92
N GLY A 95 -3.59 5.82 -4.99
CA GLY A 95 -3.92 4.69 -5.85
C GLY A 95 -4.60 3.56 -5.09
N LEU A 96 -5.45 3.90 -4.12
CA LEU A 96 -6.18 2.93 -3.28
C LEU A 96 -7.69 3.18 -3.35
N PRO A 97 -8.54 2.15 -3.20
CA PRO A 97 -9.97 2.33 -2.97
C PRO A 97 -10.23 3.28 -1.79
N VAL A 98 -11.36 4.01 -1.78
CA VAL A 98 -11.64 5.06 -0.79
C VAL A 98 -11.51 4.56 0.65
N GLY A 99 -12.09 3.40 0.97
CA GLY A 99 -12.00 2.82 2.32
C GLY A 99 -10.57 2.43 2.70
N ASP A 100 -9.79 1.95 1.74
CA ASP A 100 -8.41 1.49 1.95
C ASP A 100 -7.44 2.67 2.11
N ALA A 101 -7.69 3.78 1.41
CA ALA A 101 -6.94 5.02 1.57
C ALA A 101 -7.09 5.57 3.01
N ASP A 102 -8.32 5.60 3.52
CA ASP A 102 -8.60 6.08 4.88
C ASP A 102 -8.02 5.14 5.94
N SER A 103 -8.17 3.82 5.73
CA SER A 103 -7.55 2.81 6.59
C SER A 103 -6.03 2.95 6.62
N ARG A 104 -5.39 3.21 5.46
CA ARG A 104 -3.94 3.37 5.37
C ARG A 104 -3.44 4.61 6.10
N ILE A 105 -4.12 5.74 5.96
CA ILE A 105 -3.78 6.99 6.67
C ILE A 105 -3.94 6.78 8.17
N PHE A 106 -5.07 6.19 8.60
CA PHE A 106 -5.32 5.90 10.00
C PHE A 106 -4.26 4.95 10.59
N HIS A 107 -3.86 3.94 9.83
CA HIS A 107 -2.77 3.04 10.20
C HIS A 107 -1.47 3.81 10.46
N TYR A 108 -1.08 4.74 9.58
CA TYR A 108 0.13 5.54 9.77
C TYR A 108 0.06 6.50 10.97
N LEU A 109 -1.11 7.04 11.28
CA LEU A 109 -1.32 7.87 12.49
C LEU A 109 -1.09 7.07 13.78
N HIS A 110 -1.52 5.81 13.80
CA HIS A 110 -1.55 4.99 15.01
C HIS A 110 -0.48 3.89 15.06
N ARG A 111 0.38 3.79 14.05
CA ARG A 111 1.50 2.84 14.06
C ARG A 111 2.44 3.18 15.20
N ARG A 112 2.60 2.26 16.15
CA ARG A 112 3.51 2.41 17.29
C ARG A 112 4.93 2.14 16.81
N SER A 113 5.84 3.10 17.01
CA SER A 113 7.28 2.86 16.79
C SER A 113 7.75 1.90 17.88
N VAL A 114 8.25 0.73 17.47
CA VAL A 114 8.94 -0.20 18.38
C VAL A 114 10.37 0.27 18.57
#